data_AF-A0A258JZZ9-F1
#
_entry.id   AF-A0A258JZZ9-F1
#
_cell.length_a   1.000
_cell.length_b   1.000
_cell.length_c   1.000
_cell.angle_alpha   90.00
_cell.angle_beta   90.00
_cell.angle_gamma   90.00
#
_symmetry.space_group_name_H-M   'P 1'
#
loop_
_entity.id
_entity.type
_entity.pdbx_description
1 polymer ?
#
loop_
_entity_poly.entity_id
_entity_poly.type
_entity_poly.pdbx_seq_one_letter_code
_entity_poly.pdbx_strand_id
1 'polypeptide(L)'
;MTASSVSMEMSTGLRRLAEPVSAGESVKALIIKVARKTGFGYSRAFDLWYGRGRVRAEELDRVRGLIVAHQKATINEELEDLRKRLKELEEIAALAGPTMGDPPID
;
A
#
# COMPACT_ATOMS: atom_id res chain seq x y z
N MET A 1 13.32 19.42 10.29
CA MET A 1 12.27 18.51 10.83
C MET A 1 12.40 18.49 12.33
N THR A 2 11.30 18.68 13.08
CA THR A 2 11.33 18.62 14.54
C THR A 2 11.23 17.16 15.00
N ALA A 3 11.67 16.84 16.22
CA ALA A 3 11.57 15.47 16.74
C ALA A 3 10.12 14.95 16.72
N SER A 4 9.15 15.84 16.93
CA SER A 4 7.71 15.53 16.84
C SER A 4 7.29 15.11 15.43
N SER A 5 7.77 15.80 14.38
CA SER A 5 7.42 15.45 12.99
C SER A 5 7.98 14.08 12.59
N VAL A 6 9.18 13.73 13.07
CA VAL A 6 9.81 12.43 12.78
C VAL A 6 9.06 11.28 13.45
N SER A 7 8.67 11.44 14.72
CA SER A 7 7.85 10.43 15.41
C SER A 7 6.49 10.24 14.74
N MET A 8 5.88 11.32 14.26
CA MET A 8 4.61 11.26 13.53
C MET A 8 4.75 10.55 12.19
N GLU A 9 5.80 10.84 11.43
CA GLU A 9 6.10 10.18 10.15
C GLU A 9 6.30 8.67 10.36
N MET A 10 7.12 8.28 11.33
CA MET A 10 7.35 6.88 11.68
C MET A 10 6.04 6.18 12.04
N SER A 11 5.29 6.75 12.98
CA SER A 11 4.03 6.19 13.47
C SER A 11 3.00 6.02 12.34
N THR A 12 2.90 7.00 11.44
CA THR A 12 2.01 6.95 10.27
C THR A 12 2.47 5.91 9.26
N GLY A 13 3.78 5.85 9.01
CA GLY A 13 4.39 4.88 8.10
C GLY A 13 4.13 3.43 8.54
N LEU A 14 4.25 3.15 9.84
CA LEU A 14 3.92 1.83 10.38
C LEU A 14 2.44 1.47 10.17
N ARG A 15 1.51 2.42 10.40
CA ARG A 15 0.07 2.17 10.12
C ARG A 15 -0.18 1.86 8.65
N ARG A 16 0.47 2.58 7.74
CA ARG A 16 0.37 2.32 6.31
C ARG A 16 0.92 0.94 5.93
N LEU A 17 2.00 0.50 6.55
CA LEU A 17 2.54 -0.86 6.36
C LEU A 17 1.66 -1.95 6.98
N ALA A 18 0.76 -1.62 7.89
CA ALA A 18 -0.18 -2.57 8.47
C ALA A 18 -1.32 -2.93 7.50
N GLU A 19 -1.59 -2.07 6.52
CA GLU A 19 -2.62 -2.31 5.51
C GLU A 19 -2.29 -3.52 4.60
N PRO A 20 -3.33 -4.18 4.05
CA PRO A 20 -4.76 -4.01 4.37
C PRO A 20 -5.11 -4.56 5.77
N VAL A 21 -6.01 -3.89 6.49
CA VAL A 21 -6.53 -4.34 7.79
C VAL A 21 -7.80 -5.19 7.62
N SER A 22 -7.83 -6.38 8.23
CA SER A 22 -9.02 -7.24 8.20
C SER A 22 -10.04 -6.80 9.27
N ALA A 23 -11.34 -6.99 8.99
CA ALA A 23 -12.38 -6.71 9.97
C ALA A 23 -12.19 -7.56 11.25
N GLY A 24 -12.19 -6.91 12.41
CA GLY A 24 -11.93 -7.55 13.70
C GLY A 24 -10.44 -7.80 14.01
N GLU A 25 -9.51 -7.41 13.13
CA GLU A 25 -8.08 -7.55 13.40
C GLU A 25 -7.65 -6.63 14.56
N SER A 26 -7.09 -7.24 15.62
CA SER A 26 -6.66 -6.48 16.79
C SER A 26 -5.43 -5.61 16.50
N VAL A 27 -5.31 -4.47 17.19
CA VAL A 27 -4.11 -3.61 17.09
C VAL A 27 -2.82 -4.38 17.41
N LYS A 28 -2.87 -5.35 18.34
CA LYS A 28 -1.73 -6.21 18.65
C LYS A 28 -1.29 -7.04 17.42
N ALA A 29 -2.25 -7.59 16.68
CA ALA A 29 -1.97 -8.34 15.45
C ALA A 29 -1.33 -7.42 14.39
N LEU A 30 -1.85 -6.20 14.23
CA LEU A 30 -1.25 -5.19 13.34
C LEU A 30 0.19 -4.87 13.72
N ILE A 31 0.48 -4.60 15.00
CA ILE A 31 1.85 -4.32 15.46
C ILE A 31 2.78 -5.52 15.20
N ILE A 32 2.32 -6.76 15.42
CA ILE A 32 3.09 -7.97 15.11
C ILE A 32 3.35 -8.08 13.60
N LYS A 33 2.33 -7.80 12.77
CA LYS A 33 2.44 -7.81 11.31
C LYS A 33 3.50 -6.82 10.83
N VAL A 34 3.47 -5.58 11.34
CA VAL A 34 4.46 -4.58 10.95
C VAL A 34 5.84 -4.90 11.52
N ALA A 35 5.94 -5.39 12.75
CA ALA A 35 7.20 -5.85 13.34
C ALA A 35 7.90 -6.90 12.45
N ARG A 36 7.13 -7.86 11.91
CA ARG A 36 7.63 -8.85 10.94
C ARG A 36 8.08 -8.19 9.63
N LYS A 37 7.29 -7.27 9.08
CA LYS A 37 7.63 -6.55 7.83
C LYS A 37 8.90 -5.71 7.96
N THR A 38 9.11 -5.06 9.11
CA THR A 38 10.25 -4.16 9.33
C THR A 38 11.47 -4.83 9.97
N GLY A 39 11.32 -6.07 10.45
CA GLY A 39 12.33 -6.76 11.25
C GLY A 39 12.56 -6.13 12.63
N PHE A 40 11.59 -5.37 13.15
CA PHE A 40 11.66 -4.82 14.51
C PHE A 40 11.20 -5.86 15.53
N GLY A 41 11.71 -5.76 16.76
CA GLY A 41 11.11 -6.46 17.89
C GLY A 41 9.73 -5.88 18.23
N TYR A 42 8.83 -6.69 18.80
CA TYR A 42 7.47 -6.25 19.13
C TYR A 42 7.44 -4.98 20.00
N SER A 43 8.21 -4.94 21.09
CA SER A 43 8.25 -3.77 21.97
C SER A 43 8.71 -2.51 21.24
N ARG A 44 9.69 -2.65 20.33
CA ARG A 44 10.17 -1.53 19.52
C ARG A 44 9.11 -1.06 18.53
N ALA A 45 8.44 -1.98 17.86
CA ALA A 45 7.34 -1.65 16.96
C ALA A 45 6.17 -1.01 17.72
N PHE A 46 5.84 -1.47 18.92
CA PHE A 46 4.81 -0.90 19.79
C PHE A 46 5.14 0.54 20.19
N ASP A 47 6.36 0.79 20.64
CA ASP A 47 6.82 2.12 21.02
C ASP A 47 6.70 3.09 19.83
N LEU A 48 7.29 2.73 18.69
CA LEU A 48 7.24 3.54 17.47
C LEU A 48 5.80 3.72 16.94
N TRP A 49 4.94 2.71 17.07
CA TRP A 49 3.54 2.77 16.68
C TRP A 49 2.77 3.84 17.44
N TYR A 50 3.03 3.99 18.74
CA TYR A 50 2.40 5.02 19.57
C TYR A 50 3.20 6.33 19.65
N GLY A 51 4.26 6.47 18.84
CA GLY A 51 5.14 7.65 18.87
C GLY A 51 5.92 7.78 20.18
N ARG A 52 6.04 6.68 20.93
CA ARG A 52 6.81 6.58 22.17
C ARG A 52 8.23 6.17 21.80
N GLY A 53 9.23 6.85 22.35
CA GLY A 53 10.63 6.54 22.08
C GLY A 53 11.24 7.27 20.88
N ARG A 54 12.56 7.43 20.93
CA ARG A 54 13.35 8.14 19.91
C ARG A 54 13.42 7.31 18.64
N VAL A 55 13.08 7.92 17.51
CA VAL A 55 13.26 7.33 16.17
C VAL A 55 14.73 7.41 15.76
N ARG A 56 15.30 6.30 15.29
CA ARG A 56 16.63 6.27 14.67
C ARG A 56 16.52 6.49 13.17
N ALA A 57 17.54 7.10 12.57
CA ALA A 57 17.55 7.39 11.14
C ALA A 57 17.41 6.10 10.31
N GLU A 58 18.14 5.04 10.65
CA GLU A 58 18.09 3.79 9.88
C GLU A 58 16.73 3.09 9.95
N GLU A 59 16.00 3.26 11.06
CA GLU A 59 14.64 2.73 11.20
C GLU A 59 13.67 3.47 10.30
N LEU A 60 13.78 4.80 10.24
CA LEU A 60 12.93 5.63 9.39
C LEU A 60 13.17 5.34 7.91
N ASP A 61 14.42 5.25 7.49
CA ASP A 61 14.78 4.95 6.10
C ASP A 61 14.30 3.55 5.70
N ARG A 62 14.38 2.57 6.62
CA ARG A 62 13.79 1.24 6.40
C ARG A 62 12.29 1.31 6.17
N VAL A 63 11.56 2.04 7.02
CA VAL A 63 10.11 2.19 6.88
C VAL A 63 9.74 2.89 5.58
N ARG A 64 10.47 3.95 5.20
CA ARG A 64 10.30 4.64 3.91
C ARG A 64 10.50 3.69 2.73
N GLY A 65 11.58 2.92 2.73
CA GLY A 65 11.85 1.93 1.67
C GLY A 65 10.75 0.89 1.54
N LEU A 66 10.26 0.37 2.68
CA LEU A 66 9.15 -0.60 2.69
C LEU A 66 7.84 0.01 2.19
N ILE A 67 7.55 1.27 2.50
CA ILE A 67 6.34 1.95 2.00
C ILE A 67 6.40 2.08 0.49
N VAL A 68 7.54 2.48 -0.08
CA VAL A 68 7.73 2.58 -1.52
C VAL A 68 7.56 1.21 -2.18
N ALA A 69 8.18 0.16 -1.61
CA ALA A 69 8.04 -1.21 -2.11
C ALA A 69 6.58 -1.69 -2.05
N HIS A 70 5.87 -1.40 -0.95
CA HIS A 70 4.48 -1.78 -0.78
C HIS A 70 3.56 -1.07 -1.78
N GLN A 71 3.72 0.24 -1.97
CA GLN A 71 2.97 1.00 -2.98
C GLN A 71 3.21 0.45 -4.39
N LYS A 72 4.47 0.15 -4.73
CA LYS A 72 4.82 -0.39 -6.04
C LYS A 72 4.17 -1.75 -6.28
N ALA A 73 4.14 -2.61 -5.25
CA ALA A 73 3.47 -3.91 -5.33
C ALA A 73 1.96 -3.73 -5.58
N THR A 74 1.29 -2.88 -4.80
CA THR A 74 -0.15 -2.60 -4.96
C THR A 74 -0.47 -2.02 -6.34
N ILE A 75 0.30 -1.04 -6.82
CA ILE A 75 0.09 -0.44 -8.15
C ILE A 75 0.27 -1.48 -9.26
N ASN A 76 1.27 -2.36 -9.12
CA ASN A 76 1.49 -3.42 -10.10
C ASN A 76 0.33 -4.42 -10.11
N GLU A 77 -0.18 -4.82 -8.94
CA GLU A 77 -1.35 -5.71 -8.83
C GLU A 77 -2.59 -5.07 -9.47
N GLU A 78 -2.86 -3.80 -9.20
CA GLU A 78 -3.97 -3.04 -9.81
C GLU A 78 -3.81 -2.91 -11.32
N LEU A 79 -2.59 -2.62 -11.81
CA LEU A 79 -2.32 -2.53 -13.26
C LEU A 79 -2.55 -3.87 -13.96
N GLU A 80 -2.13 -4.97 -13.37
CA GLU A 80 -2.35 -6.31 -13.93
C GLU A 80 -3.84 -6.65 -13.97
N ASP A 81 -4.60 -6.34 -12.91
CA ASP A 81 -6.05 -6.53 -12.90
C ASP A 81 -6.75 -5.67 -13.97
N LEU A 82 -6.37 -4.40 -14.11
CA LEU A 82 -6.91 -3.51 -15.14
C LEU A 82 -6.59 -3.99 -16.57
N ARG A 83 -5.36 -4.45 -16.81
CA ARG A 83 -4.96 -5.04 -18.11
C ARG A 83 -5.82 -6.25 -18.45
N LYS A 84 -6.08 -7.12 -17.48
CA LYS A 84 -6.92 -8.30 -17.67
C LYS A 84 -8.35 -7.91 -18.05
N ARG A 85 -8.96 -6.97 -17.32
CA ARG A 85 -10.31 -6.48 -17.60
C ARG A 85 -10.42 -5.79 -18.96
N LEU A 86 -9.41 -4.99 -19.33
CA LEU A 86 -9.37 -4.33 -20.64
C LEU A 86 -9.37 -5.38 -21.76
N LYS A 87 -8.52 -6.40 -21.64
CA LYS A 87 -8.45 -7.49 -22.61
C LYS A 87 -9.79 -8.23 -22.74
N GLU A 88 -10.45 -8.54 -21.63
CA GLU A 88 -11.78 -9.17 -21.63
C GLU A 88 -12.81 -8.30 -22.36
N LEU A 89 -12.79 -6.98 -22.16
CA LEU A 89 -13.68 -6.05 -22.86
C LEU A 89 -13.37 -5.93 -24.36
N GLU A 90 -12.09 -5.89 -24.73
CA GLU A 90 -11.65 -5.87 -26.13
C GLU A 90 -12.11 -7.13 -26.87
N GLU A 91 -12.02 -8.30 -26.23
CA GLU A 91 -12.53 -9.57 -26.77
C GLU A 91 -14.06 -9.54 -26.96
N ILE A 92 -14.81 -9.00 -25.99
CA ILE A 92 -16.27 -8.83 -26.10
C ILE A 92 -16.64 -7.85 -27.22
N ALA A 93 -15.95 -6.71 -27.31
CA ALA A 93 -16.20 -5.70 -28.34
C ALA A 93 -15.90 -6.26 -29.76
N ALA A 94 -14.83 -7.03 -29.91
CA ALA A 94 -14.51 -7.70 -31.16
C ALA A 94 -15.60 -8.70 -31.58
N LEU A 95 -16.21 -9.40 -30.62
CA LEU A 95 -17.33 -10.32 -30.87
C LEU A 95 -18.66 -9.61 -31.17
N ALA A 96 -18.86 -8.41 -30.62
CA ALA A 96 -20.06 -7.59 -30.87
C ALA A 96 -20.09 -6.96 -32.29
N GLY A 97 -18.95 -6.96 -33.00
CA GLY A 97 -18.81 -6.34 -34.33
C GLY A 97 -18.83 -4.80 -34.27
N PRO A 98 -18.50 -4.11 -35.38
CA PRO A 98 -18.60 -2.66 -35.44
C PRO A 98 -20.06 -2.25 -35.22
N THR A 99 -20.32 -1.45 -34.19
CA THR A 99 -21.59 -0.75 -34.04
C THR A 99 -21.80 0.12 -35.27
N MET A 100 -22.73 -0.30 -36.14
CA MET A 100 -23.35 0.55 -37.17
C MET A 100 -23.62 1.94 -36.57
N GLY A 101 -22.87 2.95 -37.01
CA GLY A 101 -23.06 4.28 -36.44
C GLY A 101 -22.04 5.36 -36.77
N ASP A 102 -21.05 5.14 -37.64
CA ASP A 102 -20.43 6.29 -38.29
C ASP A 102 -21.44 6.82 -39.32
N PRO A 103 -22.02 8.03 -39.13
CA PRO A 103 -22.86 8.62 -40.15
C PRO A 103 -22.00 8.84 -41.41
N PRO A 104 -22.56 8.65 -42.61
CA PRO A 104 -21.84 8.95 -43.83
C PRO A 104 -21.41 10.43 -43.78
N ILE A 105 -20.10 10.67 -43.86
CA ILE A 105 -19.56 11.99 -44.17
C ILE A 105 -19.75 12.16 -45.68
N ASP A 106 -20.54 13.19 -46.03
CA ASP A 106 -21.05 13.59 -47.35
C ASP A 106 -20.30 13.09 -48.60
#